data_AF-A0A958LCB9-F1
#
_entry.id   AF-A0A958LCB9-F1
#
_cell.length_a   1.000
_cell.length_b   1.000
_cell.length_c   1.000
_cell.angle_alpha   90.00
_cell.angle_beta   90.00
_cell.angle_gamma   90.00
#
_symmetry.space_group_name_H-M   'P 1'
#
loop_
_entity.id
_entity.type
_entity.pdbx_description
1 polymer ?
#
loop_
_entity_poly.entity_id
_entity_poly.type
_entity_poly.pdbx_seq_one_letter_code
_entity_poly.pdbx_strand_id
1 'polypeptide(L)'
;MTTAFVRAGLIVVSVEHDQAYINRCGSHFIHAPIVDGWYDREILRDRLRGIEYDMLLIDGPPGHIGRQAVLENLDTIYFNDQNPSVVMIDDINRPAERRIFEALAKSYPHSEIVRDFEPHEHFAGILYRSEPCPAATNPGTR
;
A
#
# COMPACT_ATOMS: atom_id res chain seq x y z
N MET A 1 4.28 0.93 -10.47
CA MET A 1 3.23 -0.01 -10.04
C MET A 1 1.82 0.44 -10.41
N THR A 2 1.45 1.71 -10.14
CA THR A 2 0.10 2.30 -10.32
C THR A 2 -0.58 2.01 -11.66
N THR A 3 0.15 2.06 -12.78
CA THR A 3 -0.41 1.84 -14.12
C THR A 3 -1.01 0.45 -14.31
N ALA A 4 -0.49 -0.58 -13.64
CA ALA A 4 -1.02 -1.95 -13.76
C ALA A 4 -2.43 -2.05 -13.17
N PHE A 5 -2.66 -1.47 -11.99
CA PHE A 5 -3.96 -1.44 -11.33
C PHE A 5 -5.01 -0.65 -12.12
N VAL A 6 -4.62 0.52 -12.65
CA VAL A 6 -5.51 1.32 -13.52
C VAL A 6 -5.87 0.53 -14.78
N ARG A 7 -4.92 -0.17 -15.40
CA ARG A 7 -5.17 -1.02 -16.59
C ARG A 7 -6.04 -2.23 -16.28
N ALA A 8 -6.01 -2.72 -15.05
CA ALA A 8 -6.91 -3.78 -14.56
C ALA A 8 -8.34 -3.26 -14.26
N GLY A 9 -8.61 -1.97 -14.47
CA GLY A 9 -9.92 -1.36 -14.25
C GLY A 9 -10.20 -0.95 -12.81
N LEU A 10 -9.19 -0.94 -11.93
CA LEU A 10 -9.33 -0.49 -10.55
C LEU A 10 -9.37 1.05 -10.48
N ILE A 11 -10.15 1.56 -9.53
CA ILE A 11 -10.09 2.97 -9.13
C ILE A 11 -8.88 3.14 -8.21
N VAL A 12 -7.93 3.98 -8.60
CA VAL A 12 -6.69 4.18 -7.85
C VAL A 12 -6.60 5.61 -7.36
N VAL A 13 -6.41 5.77 -6.05
CA VAL A 13 -6.00 7.02 -5.42
C VAL A 13 -4.51 6.93 -5.09
N SER A 14 -3.71 7.87 -5.57
CA SER A 14 -2.26 7.91 -5.38
C SER A 14 -1.88 9.13 -4.54
N VAL A 15 -1.31 8.89 -3.36
CA VAL A 15 -0.70 9.95 -2.53
C VAL A 15 0.73 10.15 -3.03
N GLU A 16 1.08 11.38 -3.38
CA GLU A 16 2.40 11.72 -3.95
C GLU A 16 2.92 13.03 -3.35
N HIS A 17 4.21 13.04 -3.01
CA HIS A 17 4.90 14.22 -2.47
C HIS A 17 5.55 15.08 -3.54
N ASP A 18 6.09 14.47 -4.59
CA ASP A 18 6.81 15.17 -5.64
C ASP A 18 5.83 15.56 -6.76
N GLN A 19 5.67 16.87 -6.93
CA GLN A 19 4.77 17.44 -7.93
C GLN A 19 5.13 17.00 -9.35
N ALA A 20 6.39 16.63 -9.62
CA ALA A 20 6.82 16.11 -10.91
C ALA A 20 6.17 14.77 -11.28
N TYR A 21 5.62 14.02 -10.32
CA TYR A 21 4.98 12.72 -10.52
C TYR A 21 3.44 12.78 -10.58
N ILE A 22 2.85 13.94 -10.28
CA ILE A 22 1.41 14.17 -10.42
C ILE A 22 0.99 14.08 -11.89
N ASN A 23 -0.16 13.48 -12.17
CA ASN A 23 -0.75 13.30 -13.51
C ASN A 23 0.07 12.45 -14.50
N ARG A 24 1.02 11.62 -14.03
CA ARG A 24 1.78 10.71 -14.89
C ARG A 24 1.03 9.46 -15.34
N CYS A 25 -0.09 9.13 -14.70
CA CYS A 25 -0.93 8.01 -15.07
C CYS A 25 -2.42 8.32 -14.77
N GLY A 26 -3.32 7.43 -15.19
CA GLY A 26 -4.77 7.62 -15.04
C GLY A 26 -5.33 7.42 -13.63
N SER A 27 -4.55 7.66 -12.57
CA SER A 27 -5.02 7.60 -11.18
C SER A 27 -5.48 8.98 -10.68
N HIS A 28 -6.20 9.00 -9.56
CA HIS A 28 -6.58 10.22 -8.85
C HIS A 28 -5.45 10.59 -7.89
N PHE A 29 -4.80 11.72 -8.09
CA PHE A 29 -3.66 12.13 -7.27
C PHE A 29 -4.08 13.01 -6.09
N ILE A 30 -3.53 12.72 -4.92
CA ILE A 30 -3.50 13.62 -3.75
C ILE A 30 -2.05 14.08 -3.62
N HIS A 31 -1.79 15.35 -3.94
CA HIS A 31 -0.48 15.95 -3.68
C HIS A 31 -0.37 16.27 -2.19
N ALA A 32 0.55 15.61 -1.49
CA ALA A 32 0.81 15.81 -0.07
C ALA A 32 2.32 15.96 0.13
N PRO A 33 2.87 17.18 0.29
CA PRO A 33 4.29 17.38 0.54
C PRO A 33 4.77 16.63 1.78
N ILE A 34 6.08 16.37 1.86
CA ILE A 34 6.66 15.74 3.06
C ILE A 34 6.84 16.80 4.16
N VAL A 35 6.30 16.50 5.34
CA VAL A 35 6.47 17.24 6.59
C VAL A 35 6.99 16.25 7.63
N ASP A 36 8.17 16.51 8.20
CA ASP A 36 8.80 15.68 9.22
C ASP A 36 8.91 14.18 8.87
N GLY A 37 9.23 13.88 7.61
CA GLY A 37 9.46 12.51 7.13
C GLY A 37 8.19 11.73 6.76
N TRP A 38 7.01 12.34 6.87
CA TRP A 38 5.74 11.77 6.42
C TRP A 38 5.00 12.72 5.47
N TYR A 39 3.98 12.23 4.76
CA TYR A 39 3.07 13.09 4.02
C TYR A 39 2.35 14.07 4.96
N ASP A 40 2.08 15.27 4.48
CA ASP A 40 1.31 16.28 5.22
C ASP A 40 0.00 15.69 5.77
N ARG A 41 -0.06 15.59 7.10
CA ARG A 41 -1.13 14.88 7.81
C ARG A 41 -2.48 15.57 7.65
N GLU A 42 -2.49 16.89 7.56
CA GLU A 42 -3.73 17.66 7.42
C GLU A 42 -4.32 17.42 6.03
N ILE A 43 -3.46 17.41 5.00
CA ILE A 43 -3.88 17.07 3.64
C ILE A 43 -4.39 15.63 3.56
N LEU A 44 -3.69 14.65 4.15
CA LEU A 44 -4.17 13.27 4.15
C LEU A 44 -5.53 13.14 4.83
N ARG A 45 -5.67 13.72 6.02
CA ARG A 45 -6.93 13.68 6.78
C ARG A 45 -8.07 14.35 6.04
N ASP A 46 -7.86 15.49 5.41
CA ASP A 46 -8.92 16.17 4.65
C ASP A 46 -9.32 15.37 3.40
N ARG A 47 -8.33 14.86 2.67
CA ARG A 47 -8.54 14.32 1.32
C ARG A 47 -8.89 12.84 1.29
N LEU A 48 -8.51 12.07 2.30
CA LEU A 48 -8.87 10.66 2.44
C LEU A 48 -10.11 10.43 3.30
N ARG A 49 -10.58 11.45 4.03
CA ARG A 49 -11.77 11.32 4.87
C ARG A 49 -13.00 10.96 4.04
N GLY A 50 -13.66 9.88 4.44
CA GLY A 50 -14.85 9.36 3.77
C GLY A 50 -14.56 8.57 2.49
N ILE A 51 -13.29 8.34 2.15
CA ILE A 51 -12.91 7.39 1.09
C ILE A 51 -12.87 5.99 1.69
N GLU A 52 -13.64 5.09 1.10
CA GLU A 52 -13.52 3.65 1.34
C GLU A 52 -12.66 3.02 0.25
N TYR A 53 -11.78 2.10 0.66
CA TYR A 53 -10.87 1.42 -0.26
C TYR A 53 -10.62 -0.01 0.21
N ASP A 54 -10.61 -0.94 -0.73
CA ASP A 54 -10.43 -2.37 -0.46
C ASP A 54 -8.97 -2.73 -0.15
N MET A 55 -8.04 -1.96 -0.72
CA MET A 55 -6.60 -2.22 -0.70
C MET A 55 -5.79 -0.96 -0.39
N LEU A 56 -4.76 -1.10 0.45
CA LEU A 56 -3.70 -0.12 0.62
C LEU A 56 -2.38 -0.68 0.09
N LEU A 57 -1.70 0.08 -0.76
CA LEU A 57 -0.34 -0.21 -1.20
C LEU A 57 0.64 0.78 -0.56
N ILE A 58 1.63 0.27 0.17
CA ILE A 58 2.71 1.04 0.78
C ILE A 58 3.96 0.90 -0.08
N ASP A 59 4.13 1.85 -1.01
CA ASP A 59 5.31 2.02 -1.89
C ASP A 59 5.95 3.42 -1.70
N GLY A 60 5.52 4.17 -0.69
CA GLY A 60 5.97 5.54 -0.46
C GLY A 60 5.73 6.02 0.98
N PRO A 61 6.31 7.15 1.38
CA PRO A 61 7.35 7.91 0.65
C PRO A 61 8.65 7.08 0.54
N PRO A 62 9.65 7.51 -0.24
CA PRO A 62 10.93 6.82 -0.32
C PRO A 62 11.49 6.43 1.06
N GLY A 63 12.03 5.22 1.20
CA GLY A 63 12.47 4.69 2.51
C GLY A 63 13.46 5.59 3.27
N HIS A 64 14.30 6.34 2.56
CA HIS A 64 15.26 7.28 3.14
C HIS A 64 14.63 8.57 3.70
N ILE A 65 13.38 8.89 3.30
CA ILE A 65 12.64 10.07 3.76
C ILE A 65 11.94 9.78 5.10
N GLY A 66 11.40 8.57 5.27
CA GLY A 66 10.71 8.20 6.51
C GLY A 66 9.52 7.28 6.36
N ARG A 67 9.51 6.32 5.40
CA ARG A 67 8.39 5.38 5.20
C ARG A 67 7.89 4.70 6.48
N GLN A 68 8.77 4.49 7.47
CA GLN A 68 8.40 3.94 8.78
C GLN A 68 7.38 4.79 9.55
N ALA A 69 7.29 6.09 9.28
CA ALA A 69 6.32 6.99 9.88
C ALA A 69 4.87 6.59 9.58
N VAL A 70 4.63 5.70 8.61
CA VAL A 70 3.31 5.08 8.40
C VAL A 70 2.74 4.45 9.67
N LEU A 71 3.59 3.83 10.51
CA LEU A 71 3.17 3.17 11.75
C LEU A 71 2.65 4.15 12.80
N GLU A 72 3.17 5.38 12.78
CA GLU A 72 2.78 6.46 13.69
C GLU A 72 1.63 7.31 13.14
N ASN A 73 1.30 7.13 11.85
CA ASN A 73 0.32 7.92 11.11
C ASN A 73 -0.81 7.06 10.53
N LEU A 74 -1.02 5.85 11.06
CA LEU A 74 -2.11 4.98 10.61
C LEU A 74 -3.47 5.68 10.73
N ASP A 75 -3.65 6.55 11.72
CA ASP A 75 -4.86 7.36 11.92
C ASP A 75 -5.15 8.36 10.77
N THR A 76 -4.17 8.64 9.92
CA THR A 76 -4.33 9.50 8.73
C THR A 76 -4.76 8.72 7.49
N ILE A 77 -4.78 7.39 7.56
CA ILE A 77 -5.11 6.49 6.45
C ILE A 77 -6.32 5.62 6.84
N TYR A 78 -6.30 5.02 8.04
CA TYR A 78 -7.32 4.15 8.59
C TYR A 78 -8.40 4.97 9.30
N PHE A 79 -9.44 5.38 8.57
CA PHE A 79 -10.57 6.13 9.15
C PHE A 79 -11.68 5.23 9.72
N ASN A 80 -11.73 3.96 9.30
CA ASN A 80 -12.72 2.98 9.74
C ASN A 80 -12.01 1.68 10.14
N ASP A 81 -12.42 1.05 11.25
CA ASP A 81 -11.78 -0.15 11.82
C ASP A 81 -11.73 -1.38 10.88
N GLN A 82 -12.54 -1.38 9.81
CA GLN A 82 -12.65 -2.47 8.85
C GLN A 82 -11.87 -2.26 7.55
N ASN A 83 -11.35 -1.06 7.28
CA ASN A 83 -10.63 -0.75 6.04
C ASN A 83 -9.13 -0.52 6.28
N PRO A 84 -8.24 -0.89 5.33
CA PRO A 84 -8.50 -1.74 4.17
C PRO A 84 -8.58 -3.23 4.55
N SER A 85 -9.20 -4.02 3.67
CA SER A 85 -9.22 -5.49 3.77
C SER A 85 -7.88 -6.12 3.38
N VAL A 86 -7.13 -5.47 2.47
CA VAL A 86 -5.81 -5.92 2.03
C VAL A 86 -4.78 -4.80 2.20
N VAL A 87 -3.61 -5.13 2.74
CA VAL A 87 -2.44 -4.23 2.74
C VAL A 87 -1.30 -4.91 2.00
N MET A 88 -0.74 -4.23 1.02
CA MET A 88 0.48 -4.65 0.32
C MET A 88 1.61 -3.68 0.68
N ILE A 89 2.77 -4.21 1.04
CA ILE A 89 3.99 -3.43 1.29
C ILE A 89 5.03 -3.86 0.27
N ASP A 90 5.57 -2.90 -0.49
CA ASP A 90 6.60 -3.17 -1.49
C ASP A 90 7.99 -3.31 -0.86
N ASP A 91 8.88 -4.03 -1.54
CA ASP A 91 10.29 -4.24 -1.17
C ASP A 91 10.53 -4.69 0.30
N ILE A 92 9.75 -5.66 0.81
CA ILE A 92 9.91 -6.17 2.20
C ILE A 92 11.19 -7.00 2.43
N ASN A 93 12.02 -7.17 1.41
CA ASN A 93 13.41 -7.62 1.56
C ASN A 93 14.29 -6.58 2.25
N ARG A 94 13.89 -5.29 2.20
CA ARG A 94 14.57 -4.23 2.93
C ARG A 94 14.20 -4.29 4.42
N PRO A 95 15.18 -4.19 5.35
CA PRO A 95 14.90 -4.32 6.79
C PRO A 95 13.91 -3.31 7.36
N ALA A 96 13.82 -2.10 6.80
CA ALA A 96 12.89 -1.07 7.26
C ALA A 96 11.44 -1.43 6.89
N GLU A 97 11.20 -1.80 5.64
CA GLU A 97 9.92 -2.24 5.08
C GLU A 97 9.46 -3.54 5.75
N ARG A 98 10.39 -4.45 6.02
CA ARG A 98 10.12 -5.67 6.78
C ARG A 98 9.56 -5.40 8.17
N ARG A 99 10.11 -4.40 8.89
CA ARG A 99 9.59 -4.02 10.22
C ARG A 99 8.18 -3.44 10.14
N ILE A 100 7.87 -2.67 9.10
CA ILE A 100 6.51 -2.15 8.86
C ILE A 100 5.55 -3.33 8.67
N PHE A 101 5.91 -4.29 7.80
CA PHE A 101 5.12 -5.49 7.57
C PHE A 101 4.88 -6.28 8.86
N GLU A 102 5.93 -6.58 9.63
CA GLU A 102 5.83 -7.33 10.88
C GLU A 102 5.04 -6.59 11.96
N ALA A 103 5.12 -5.26 12.00
CA ALA A 103 4.34 -4.44 12.92
C ALA A 103 2.85 -4.49 12.57
N LEU A 104 2.50 -4.30 11.30
CA LEU A 104 1.12 -4.33 10.83
C LEU A 104 0.51 -5.74 10.89
N ALA A 105 1.29 -6.79 10.60
CA ALA A 105 0.83 -8.18 10.63
C ALA A 105 0.22 -8.59 11.99
N LYS A 106 0.63 -7.96 13.09
CA LYS A 106 0.05 -8.20 14.43
C LYS A 106 -1.44 -7.87 14.52
N SER A 107 -1.95 -7.03 13.62
CA SER A 107 -3.35 -6.59 13.58
C SER A 107 -4.15 -7.26 12.46
N TYR A 108 -3.55 -8.18 11.71
CA TYR A 108 -4.17 -8.89 10.59
C TYR A 108 -4.16 -10.39 10.87
N PRO A 109 -5.30 -11.10 10.72
CA PRO A 109 -5.38 -12.53 11.00
C PRO A 109 -4.57 -13.40 10.01
N HIS A 110 -4.31 -12.90 8.80
CA HIS A 110 -3.56 -13.62 7.78
C HIS A 110 -2.52 -12.72 7.12
N SER A 111 -1.35 -13.30 6.83
CA SER A 111 -0.24 -12.62 6.15
C SER A 111 0.49 -13.58 5.22
N GLU A 112 0.94 -13.08 4.08
CA GLU A 112 1.70 -13.80 3.07
C GLU A 112 2.90 -12.96 2.61
N ILE A 113 3.98 -13.63 2.20
CA ILE A 113 5.11 -13.00 1.51
C ILE A 113 5.15 -13.54 0.09
N VAL A 114 4.88 -12.67 -0.87
CA VAL A 114 4.97 -12.99 -2.30
C VAL A 114 6.35 -12.59 -2.79
N ARG A 115 6.93 -13.43 -3.66
CA ARG A 115 8.26 -13.24 -4.22
C ARG A 115 8.15 -13.38 -5.73
N ASP A 116 8.71 -12.44 -6.45
CA ASP A 116 8.93 -12.56 -7.89
C ASP A 116 10.40 -12.87 -8.17
N PHE A 117 10.64 -13.90 -8.98
CA PHE A 117 11.98 -14.35 -9.40
C PHE A 117 12.30 -13.80 -10.79
N GLU A 118 12.14 -12.50 -10.97
CA GLU A 118 12.64 -11.76 -12.13
C GLU A 118 14.06 -11.22 -11.79
N PRO A 119 14.88 -10.68 -12.73
CA PRO A 119 16.33 -10.50 -12.53
C PRO A 119 16.75 -9.60 -11.34
N HIS A 120 15.79 -8.97 -10.68
CA HIS A 120 15.92 -8.35 -9.37
C HIS A 120 14.83 -8.97 -8.48
N GLU A 121 15.21 -9.70 -7.43
CA GLU A 121 14.20 -10.29 -6.53
C GLU A 121 13.37 -9.18 -5.87
N HIS A 122 12.09 -9.14 -6.21
CA HIS A 122 11.12 -8.24 -5.58
C HIS A 122 10.29 -9.02 -4.57
N PHE A 123 10.15 -8.45 -3.37
CA PHE A 123 9.39 -9.06 -2.29
C PHE A 123 8.26 -8.13 -1.88
N ALA A 124 7.04 -8.62 -1.96
CA ALA A 124 5.87 -7.93 -1.45
C ALA A 124 5.32 -8.67 -0.22
N GLY A 125 5.03 -7.92 0.85
CA GLY A 125 4.29 -8.44 1.99
C GLY A 125 2.81 -8.14 1.81
N ILE A 126 1.94 -9.14 1.97
CA ILE A 126 0.49 -8.99 1.84
C ILE A 126 -0.18 -9.36 3.16
N LEU A 127 -1.09 -8.53 3.65
CA LEU A 127 -1.87 -8.73 4.86
C LEU A 127 -3.37 -8.75 4.50
N TYR A 128 -4.14 -9.67 5.09
CA TYR A 128 -5.57 -9.84 4.82
C TYR A 128 -6.40 -9.80 6.10
N ARG A 129 -7.53 -9.07 6.10
CA ARG A 129 -8.48 -9.03 7.23
C ARG A 129 -9.42 -10.24 7.28
N SER A 130 -9.62 -10.92 6.16
CA SER A 130 -10.35 -12.18 6.05
C SER A 130 -9.46 -13.22 5.38
N GLU A 131 -9.84 -14.50 5.44
CA GLU A 131 -9.15 -15.50 4.62
C GLU A 131 -9.17 -15.07 3.15
N PRO A 132 -8.02 -15.05 2.47
CA PRO A 132 -8.00 -14.80 1.04
C PRO A 132 -8.83 -15.89 0.36
N CYS A 133 -9.68 -15.48 -0.58
CA CYS A 133 -10.45 -16.43 -1.38
C CYS A 133 -9.46 -17.43 -2.01
N PRO A 134 -9.67 -18.75 -1.87
CA PRO A 134 -8.78 -19.73 -2.48
C PRO A 134 -8.62 -19.40 -3.96
N ALA A 135 -7.37 -19.31 -4.43
CA ALA A 135 -7.12 -19.17 -5.85
C ALA A 135 -7.91 -20.26 -6.58
N ALA A 136 -8.71 -19.87 -7.58
CA ALA A 136 -9.47 -20.81 -8.37
C ALA A 136 -8.50 -21.89 -8.88
N THR A 137 -8.66 -23.12 -8.39
CA THR A 137 -7.86 -24.24 -8.88
C THR A 137 -8.16 -24.36 -10.36
N ASN A 138 -7.14 -24.15 -11.20
CA ASN A 138 -7.27 -24.28 -12.64
C ASN A 138 -7.84 -25.69 -12.93
N PRO A 139 -9.07 -25.83 -13.46
CA PRO A 139 -9.68 -27.15 -13.65
C PRO A 139 -9.14 -27.86 -14.91
N GLY A 140 -7.88 -27.59 -15.30
CA GLY A 140 -7.38 -27.89 -16.64
C GLY A 140 -5.94 -28.40 -16.67
N THR A 141 -5.67 -29.49 -15.97
CA THR A 141 -4.62 -30.45 -16.37
C THR A 141 -5.11 -31.85 -16.03
N ARG A 142 -5.78 -32.48 -16.99
CA ARG A 142 -5.90 -33.93 -17.16
C ARG A 142 -5.73 -34.25 -18.63
#